data_AF-A0A7V2T747-F1
#
_entry.id   AF-A0A7V2T747-F1
#
_cell.length_a   1.000
_cell.length_b   1.000
_cell.length_c   1.000
_cell.angle_alpha   90.00
_cell.angle_beta   90.00
_cell.angle_gamma   90.00
#
_symmetry.space_group_name_H-M   'P 1'
#
loop_
_entity.id
_entity.type
_entity.pdbx_description
1 polymer ?
#
loop_
_entity_poly.entity_id
_entity_poly.type
_entity_poly.pdbx_seq_one_letter_code
_entity_poly.pdbx_strand_id
1 'polypeptide(L)'
;MALDTMYASDLATDATYTPSGGTGRGVRVIADFAQRTLDATGELVVERRAVRVRRSEVADPGPGDTFTIAGTAYRVQGDPLLDETAGEWTIEVVPA
;
A
#
# COMPACT_ATOMS: atom_id res chain seq x y z
N MET A 1 -25.77 -13.61 5.17
CA MET A 1 -24.30 -13.62 5.01
C MET A 1 -23.97 -12.93 3.69
N ALA A 2 -23.78 -11.61 3.69
CA ALA A 2 -23.55 -10.83 2.45
C ALA A 2 -23.12 -9.37 2.76
N LEU A 3 -22.06 -9.17 3.54
CA LEU A 3 -21.49 -7.83 3.77
C LEU A 3 -19.97 -7.77 3.52
N ASP A 4 -19.32 -8.90 3.29
CA ASP A 4 -17.86 -8.99 3.15
C ASP A 4 -17.35 -8.74 1.72
N THR A 5 -18.23 -8.86 0.71
CA THR A 5 -17.82 -8.87 -0.71
C THR A 5 -17.74 -7.48 -1.36
N MET A 6 -18.22 -6.42 -0.70
CA MET A 6 -18.30 -5.07 -1.30
C MET A 6 -17.18 -4.10 -0.90
N TYR A 7 -16.34 -4.44 0.07
CA TYR A 7 -15.36 -3.50 0.64
C TYR A 7 -13.92 -3.87 0.32
N ALA A 8 -13.49 -3.72 -0.94
CA ALA A 8 -12.06 -3.62 -1.32
C ALA A 8 -11.88 -3.46 -2.83
N SER A 9 -12.66 -4.20 -3.62
CA SER A 9 -12.40 -4.41 -5.06
C SER A 9 -12.50 -3.15 -5.91
N ASP A 10 -13.44 -2.26 -5.56
CA ASP A 10 -13.70 -1.00 -6.26
C ASP A 10 -12.68 0.10 -5.90
N LEU A 11 -12.04 -0.04 -4.73
CA LEU A 11 -10.99 0.88 -4.25
C LEU A 11 -9.58 0.45 -4.66
N ALA A 12 -9.43 -0.75 -5.24
CA ALA A 12 -8.16 -1.28 -5.69
C ALA A 12 -7.78 -0.69 -7.07
N THR A 13 -6.60 -0.08 -7.14
CA THR A 13 -6.02 0.46 -8.36
C THR A 13 -4.90 -0.44 -8.88
N ASP A 14 -4.66 -0.39 -10.18
CA ASP A 14 -3.55 -1.09 -10.80
C ASP A 14 -2.22 -0.43 -10.42
N ALA A 15 -1.27 -1.26 -10.02
CA ALA A 15 0.08 -0.87 -9.66
C ALA A 15 1.10 -1.87 -10.19
N THR A 16 2.35 -1.45 -10.27
CA THR A 16 3.48 -2.35 -10.54
C THR A 16 4.29 -2.54 -9.28
N TYR A 17 4.37 -3.75 -8.76
CA TYR A 17 5.28 -4.11 -7.68
C TYR A 17 6.59 -4.61 -8.27
N THR A 18 7.70 -4.00 -7.87
CA THR A 18 9.06 -4.37 -8.26
C THR A 18 9.82 -4.77 -7.01
N PRO A 19 10.17 -6.07 -6.85
CA PRO A 19 11.04 -6.49 -5.77
C PRO A 19 12.44 -5.92 -5.97
N SER A 20 13.17 -5.68 -4.87
CA SER A 20 14.54 -5.16 -4.92
C SER A 20 15.43 -6.00 -5.84
N GLY A 21 15.89 -5.41 -6.95
CA GLY A 21 16.75 -6.07 -7.95
C GLY A 21 16.06 -7.08 -8.87
N GLY A 22 14.72 -7.16 -8.84
CA GLY A 22 13.95 -8.08 -9.69
C GLY A 22 13.09 -7.39 -10.75
N THR A 23 12.26 -8.19 -11.43
CA THR A 23 11.37 -7.72 -12.49
C THR A 23 10.03 -7.28 -11.92
N GLY A 24 9.52 -6.14 -12.38
CA GLY A 24 8.20 -5.63 -12.00
C GLY A 24 7.05 -6.55 -12.43
N ARG A 25 6.05 -6.68 -11.57
CA ARG A 25 4.78 -7.39 -11.84
C ARG A 25 3.58 -6.47 -11.61
N GLY A 26 2.55 -6.62 -12.43
CA GLY A 26 1.26 -5.97 -12.21
C GLY A 26 0.58 -6.57 -10.99
N VAL A 27 0.11 -5.71 -10.08
CA VAL A 27 -0.62 -6.08 -8.86
C VAL A 27 -1.75 -5.09 -8.62
N ARG A 28 -2.79 -5.53 -7.90
CA ARG A 28 -3.90 -4.68 -7.49
C ARG A 28 -3.68 -4.23 -6.05
N VAL A 29 -3.71 -2.92 -5.81
CA VAL A 29 -3.43 -2.35 -4.49
C VAL A 29 -4.47 -1.34 -4.07
N ILE A 30 -4.72 -1.23 -2.77
CA ILE A 30 -5.54 -0.17 -2.19
C ILE A 30 -4.58 0.84 -1.56
N ALA A 31 -4.44 2.01 -2.19
CA ALA A 31 -3.63 3.09 -1.64
C ALA A 31 -4.40 3.81 -0.53
N ASP A 32 -3.89 3.73 0.70
CA ASP A 32 -4.37 4.47 1.87
C ASP A 32 -3.37 5.58 2.19
N PHE A 33 -3.46 6.65 1.41
CA PHE A 33 -2.69 7.86 1.63
C PHE A 33 -3.48 8.79 2.52
N ALA A 34 -3.54 8.45 3.80
CA ALA A 34 -4.05 9.37 4.80
C ALA A 34 -3.08 10.55 4.92
N GLN A 35 -3.50 11.73 4.47
CA GLN A 35 -2.87 12.98 4.90
C GLN A 35 -3.80 13.64 5.91
N ARG A 36 -3.31 13.87 7.12
CA ARG A 36 -3.78 14.94 7.98
C ARG A 36 -2.66 15.96 7.97
N THR A 37 -2.96 17.25 8.02
CA THR A 37 -1.97 18.31 8.17
C THR A 37 -2.49 19.31 9.16
N LEU A 38 -1.65 19.63 10.14
CA LEU A 38 -1.63 20.90 10.78
C LEU A 38 -0.80 21.94 10.08
N ASP A 39 -1.44 23.04 9.75
CA ASP A 39 -0.71 24.27 9.49
C ASP A 39 -0.33 25.01 10.78
N ALA A 40 0.21 26.21 10.61
CA ALA A 40 0.73 27.10 11.64
C ALA A 40 -0.25 27.48 12.78
N THR A 41 -1.49 26.98 12.79
CA THR A 41 -2.57 27.29 13.76
C THR A 41 -2.80 26.28 14.90
N GLY A 42 -2.21 25.07 14.88
CA GLY A 42 -2.09 24.18 16.08
C GLY A 42 -2.96 22.89 16.28
N GLU A 43 -3.80 22.43 15.34
CA GLU A 43 -4.67 21.22 15.27
C GLU A 43 -4.39 19.97 14.28
N LEU A 44 -3.65 18.90 14.69
CA LEU A 44 -2.97 17.73 14.01
C LEU A 44 -2.67 17.52 12.46
N VAL A 45 -1.37 17.26 12.09
CA VAL A 45 -0.88 16.56 10.85
C VAL A 45 -0.73 15.04 11.06
N VAL A 46 -1.10 14.19 10.11
CA VAL A 46 -0.79 12.76 9.93
C VAL A 46 -0.51 12.49 8.44
N GLU A 47 0.71 12.66 7.95
CA GLU A 47 1.10 12.08 6.65
C GLU A 47 1.42 10.60 6.84
N ARG A 48 0.43 9.72 6.61
CA ARG A 48 0.62 8.27 6.54
C ARG A 48 0.34 7.81 5.12
N ARG A 49 1.36 7.26 4.46
CA ARG A 49 1.21 6.64 3.15
C ARG A 49 1.34 5.14 3.31
N ALA A 50 0.20 4.45 3.28
CA ALA A 50 0.15 3.00 3.33
C ALA A 50 -0.45 2.46 2.03
N VAL A 51 -0.02 1.27 1.64
CA VAL A 51 -0.54 0.51 0.52
C VAL A 51 -0.96 -0.84 1.05
N ARG A 52 -2.19 -1.25 0.73
CA ARG A 52 -2.67 -2.59 1.02
C ARG A 52 -2.64 -3.46 -0.23
N VAL A 53 -2.09 -4.66 -0.12
CA VAL A 53 -1.97 -5.61 -1.23
C VAL A 53 -2.21 -7.02 -0.74
N ARG A 54 -2.85 -7.87 -1.56
CA ARG A 54 -3.13 -9.25 -1.17
C ARG A 54 -1.86 -10.10 -1.12
N ARG A 55 -1.78 -11.01 -0.16
CA ARG A 55 -0.71 -12.01 -0.07
C ARG A 55 -0.63 -12.91 -1.32
N SER A 56 -1.77 -13.14 -1.98
CA SER A 56 -1.82 -13.88 -3.24
C SER A 56 -1.14 -13.17 -4.40
N GLU A 57 -1.14 -11.83 -4.39
CA GLU A 57 -0.48 -10.99 -5.40
C GLU A 57 0.99 -10.78 -5.03
N VAL A 58 1.26 -10.55 -3.75
CA VAL A 58 2.60 -10.32 -3.20
C VAL A 58 2.83 -11.24 -2.00
N ALA A 59 3.60 -12.32 -2.23
CA ALA A 59 3.81 -13.34 -1.20
C ALA A 59 4.59 -12.83 0.02
N ASP A 60 5.64 -12.04 -0.21
CA ASP A 60 6.57 -11.56 0.82
C ASP A 60 7.12 -10.18 0.37
N PRO A 61 6.43 -9.09 0.70
CA PRO A 61 6.96 -7.74 0.48
C PRO A 61 8.05 -7.42 1.51
N GLY A 62 9.10 -6.73 1.09
CA GLY A 62 10.22 -6.37 1.94
C GLY A 62 10.68 -4.91 1.78
N PRO A 63 11.47 -4.41 2.75
CA PRO A 63 12.05 -3.08 2.67
C PRO A 63 12.95 -2.93 1.44
N GLY A 64 12.79 -1.83 0.70
CA GLY A 64 13.52 -1.58 -0.55
C GLY A 64 12.78 -1.99 -1.82
N ASP A 65 11.69 -2.75 -1.70
CA ASP A 65 10.78 -2.98 -2.82
C ASP A 65 10.09 -1.67 -3.24
N THR A 66 9.56 -1.63 -4.46
CA THR A 66 8.92 -0.43 -5.01
C THR A 66 7.55 -0.75 -5.59
N PHE A 67 6.54 0.06 -5.25
CA PHE A 67 5.23 0.09 -5.86
C PHE A 67 5.13 1.31 -6.77
N THR A 68 4.90 1.10 -8.07
CA THR A 68 4.59 2.18 -9.01
C THR A 68 3.08 2.26 -9.19
N ILE A 69 2.47 3.33 -8.69
CA ILE A 69 1.02 3.55 -8.70
C ILE A 69 0.77 4.81 -9.53
N ALA A 70 -0.03 4.69 -10.60
CA ALA A 70 -0.32 5.81 -11.51
C ALA A 70 0.93 6.57 -12.01
N GLY A 71 2.04 5.85 -12.25
CA GLY A 71 3.31 6.43 -12.71
C GLY A 71 4.19 7.04 -11.61
N THR A 72 3.72 7.10 -10.36
CA THR A 72 4.54 7.52 -9.21
C THR A 72 5.13 6.30 -8.52
N ALA A 73 6.46 6.31 -8.31
CA ALA A 73 7.16 5.25 -7.60
C ALA A 73 7.15 5.51 -6.08
N TYR A 74 6.79 4.49 -5.33
CA TYR A 74 6.76 4.47 -3.87
C TYR A 74 7.61 3.32 -3.36
N ARG A 75 8.62 3.60 -2.57
CA ARG A 75 9.47 2.58 -1.95
C ARG A 75 8.83 2.11 -0.64
N VAL A 76 8.87 0.79 -0.42
CA VAL A 76 8.48 0.17 0.84
C VAL A 76 9.39 0.65 1.97
N GLN A 77 8.78 1.15 3.03
CA GLN A 77 9.42 1.59 4.26
C GLN A 77 8.95 0.69 5.41
N GLY A 78 9.92 0.25 6.22
CA GLY A 78 9.62 -0.59 7.39
C GLY A 78 9.18 -2.00 7.03
N ASP A 79 8.62 -2.69 8.01
CA ASP A 79 8.18 -4.07 7.91
C ASP A 79 6.68 -4.13 7.53
N PRO A 80 6.33 -4.80 6.42
CA PRO A 80 4.94 -5.05 6.07
C PRO A 80 4.19 -5.82 7.16
N LEU A 81 2.99 -5.36 7.48
CA LEU A 81 2.11 -6.02 8.44
C LEU A 81 1.09 -6.90 7.71
N LEU A 82 1.09 -8.21 7.96
CA LEU A 82 0.09 -9.12 7.42
C LEU A 82 -1.16 -9.11 8.30
N ASP A 83 -2.29 -8.75 7.73
CA ASP A 83 -3.60 -9.09 8.27
C ASP A 83 -3.92 -10.53 7.86
N GLU A 84 -3.76 -11.49 8.79
CA GLU A 84 -4.01 -12.90 8.52
C GLU A 84 -5.50 -13.22 8.27
N THR A 85 -6.42 -12.37 8.75
CA THR A 85 -7.85 -12.57 8.57
C THR A 85 -8.28 -12.15 7.17
N ALA A 86 -7.75 -11.02 6.68
CA ALA A 86 -8.01 -10.52 5.33
C ALA A 86 -7.10 -11.16 4.27
N GLY A 87 -5.94 -11.71 4.66
CA GLY A 87 -4.91 -12.16 3.72
C GLY A 87 -4.25 -10.99 2.97
N GLU A 88 -4.16 -9.83 3.63
CA GLU A 88 -3.69 -8.58 3.04
C GLU A 88 -2.48 -8.03 3.80
N TRP A 89 -1.46 -7.62 3.07
CA TRP A 89 -0.35 -6.84 3.59
C TRP A 89 -0.75 -5.38 3.70
N THR A 90 -0.43 -4.75 4.83
CA THR A 90 -0.39 -3.30 5.01
C THR A 90 1.07 -2.87 4.98
N ILE A 91 1.41 -2.05 3.98
CA ILE A 91 2.80 -1.68 3.67
C ILE A 91 2.92 -0.17 3.79
N GLU A 92 3.79 0.32 4.66
CA GLU A 92 4.11 1.75 4.69
C GLU A 92 5.06 2.08 3.55
N VAL A 93 4.82 3.19 2.86
CA VAL A 93 5.57 3.56 1.67
C VAL A 93 5.95 5.04 1.67
N VAL A 94 7.07 5.36 1.03
CA VAL A 94 7.55 6.72 0.80
C VAL A 94 7.80 6.95 -0.68
N PRO A 95 7.67 8.18 -1.20
CA PRO A 95 8.10 8.49 -2.56
C PRO A 95 9.56 8.03 -2.77
N ALA A 96 9.81 7.35 -3.88
CA ALA A 96 11.12 6.80 -4.23
C ALA A 96 12.08 7.87 -4.79
#